data_AF-A0A6N6KGF0-F1
#
_entry.id   AF-A0A6N6KGF0-F1
#
_cell.length_a   1.000
_cell.length_b   1.000
_cell.length_c   1.000
_cell.angle_alpha   90.00
_cell.angle_beta   90.00
_cell.angle_gamma   90.00
#
_symmetry.space_group_name_H-M   'P 1'
#
loop_
_entity.id
_entity.type
_entity.pdbx_description
1 polymer ?
#
loop_
_entity_poly.entity_id
_entity_poly.type
_entity_poly.pdbx_seq_one_letter_code
_entity_poly.pdbx_strand_id
1 'polypeptide(L)' 'KIEELLNDVLSTLTDEMLLGLHDVQVYKETGTSILVHVIEHFSYHTGQIVFFTKWRMDVDLGFYEEDLG' A
#
# COMPACT_ATOMS: atom_id res chain seq x y z
N LYS A 1 1.76 12.25 -13.32
CA LYS A 1 1.93 11.07 -14.22
C LYS A 1 1.62 9.74 -13.56
N ILE A 2 2.31 9.29 -12.50
CA ILE A 2 1.93 8.03 -11.82
C ILE A 2 0.58 8.17 -11.10
N GLU A 3 0.39 9.25 -10.36
CA GLU A 3 -0.88 9.52 -9.67
C GLU A 3 -2.07 9.61 -10.62
N GLU A 4 -1.91 10.26 -11.77
CA GLU A 4 -2.95 10.35 -12.81
C GLU A 4 -3.34 8.97 -13.33
N LEU A 5 -2.36 8.11 -13.66
CA LEU A 5 -2.64 6.73 -14.09
C LEU A 5 -3.33 5.91 -12.99
N LEU A 6 -2.97 6.15 -11.74
CA LEU A 6 -3.56 5.47 -10.58
C LEU A 6 -5.02 5.88 -10.41
N ASN A 7 -5.30 7.17 -10.49
CA ASN A 7 -6.66 7.70 -10.42
C ASN A 7 -7.52 7.21 -11.60
N ASP A 8 -6.97 7.17 -12.81
CA ASP A 8 -7.66 6.64 -13.99
C ASP A 8 -8.10 5.20 -13.75
N VAL A 9 -7.21 4.34 -13.24
CA VAL A 9 -7.54 2.93 -12.95
C VAL A 9 -8.53 2.83 -11.79
N LEU A 10 -8.30 3.52 -10.68
CA LEU A 10 -9.18 3.46 -9.51
C LEU A 10 -10.59 3.95 -9.82
N SER A 11 -10.73 4.92 -10.72
CA SER A 11 -12.05 5.42 -11.16
C SER A 11 -12.89 4.39 -11.92
N THR A 12 -12.27 3.31 -12.41
CA THR A 12 -12.99 2.22 -13.10
C THR A 12 -13.56 1.16 -12.15
N LEU A 13 -13.22 1.21 -10.85
CA LEU A 13 -13.67 0.22 -9.89
C LEU A 13 -15.18 0.37 -9.61
N THR A 14 -15.89 -0.75 -9.71
CA THR A 14 -17.31 -0.83 -9.36
C THR A 14 -17.51 -1.64 -8.08
N ASP A 15 -18.68 -1.48 -7.44
CA ASP A 15 -19.03 -2.27 -6.25
C ASP A 15 -19.00 -3.79 -6.51
N GLU A 16 -19.41 -4.20 -7.71
CA GLU A 16 -19.36 -5.60 -8.13
C GLU A 16 -17.91 -6.11 -8.21
N MET A 17 -16.97 -5.30 -8.70
CA MET A 17 -15.55 -5.65 -8.71
C MET A 17 -14.97 -5.72 -7.29
N LEU A 18 -15.39 -4.83 -6.39
CA LEU A 18 -14.89 -4.79 -5.02
C LEU A 18 -15.41 -5.95 -4.16
N LEU A 19 -16.71 -6.28 -4.28
CA LEU A 19 -17.35 -7.32 -3.48
C LEU A 19 -17.27 -8.71 -4.12
N GLY A 20 -17.08 -8.77 -5.44
CA GLY A 20 -16.95 -10.02 -6.19
C GLY A 20 -15.69 -10.80 -5.82
N LEU A 21 -15.77 -12.13 -5.92
CA LEU A 21 -14.64 -13.03 -5.73
C LEU A 21 -13.83 -13.15 -7.02
N HIS A 22 -12.52 -13.01 -6.90
CA HIS A 22 -11.55 -13.11 -7.98
C HIS A 22 -10.56 -14.24 -7.67
N ASP A 23 -10.23 -15.03 -8.69
CA ASP A 23 -9.18 -16.02 -8.59
C ASP A 23 -7.83 -15.31 -8.74
N VAL A 24 -7.02 -15.31 -7.69
CA VAL A 24 -5.70 -14.67 -7.64
C VAL A 24 -4.67 -15.70 -7.22
N GLN A 25 -3.86 -16.14 -8.18
CA GLN A 25 -2.91 -17.23 -7.98
C GLN A 25 -3.61 -18.51 -7.50
N VAL A 26 -3.33 -18.95 -6.26
CA VAL A 26 -3.94 -20.12 -5.63
C VAL A 26 -5.08 -19.75 -4.66
N TYR A 27 -5.42 -18.47 -4.56
CA TYR A 27 -6.43 -17.93 -3.65
C TYR A 27 -7.68 -17.46 -4.41
N LYS A 28 -8.78 -17.35 -3.67
CA LYS A 28 -10.03 -16.77 -4.15
C LYS A 28 -10.49 -15.73 -3.16
N GLU A 29 -10.40 -14.46 -3.54
CA GLU A 29 -10.51 -13.32 -2.64
C GLU A 29 -11.45 -12.24 -3.19
N THR A 30 -12.02 -11.42 -2.31
CA THR A 30 -12.79 -10.26 -2.76
C THR A 30 -11.88 -9.16 -3.28
N GLY A 31 -12.37 -8.31 -4.19
CA GLY A 31 -11.62 -7.13 -4.65
C GLY A 31 -11.15 -6.24 -3.49
N THR A 32 -11.98 -6.04 -2.47
CA THR A 32 -11.60 -5.32 -1.25
C THR A 32 -10.47 -6.00 -0.48
N SER A 33 -10.54 -7.33 -0.29
CA SER A 33 -9.48 -8.12 0.37
C SER A 33 -8.15 -7.96 -0.36
N ILE A 34 -8.18 -8.03 -1.70
CA ILE A 34 -7.01 -7.84 -2.56
C ILE A 34 -6.40 -6.43 -2.37
N LEU A 35 -7.21 -5.37 -2.37
CA LEU A 35 -6.72 -4.00 -2.18
C LEU A 35 -6.09 -3.80 -0.79
N VAL A 36 -6.71 -4.34 0.26
CA VAL A 36 -6.15 -4.31 1.62
C VAL A 36 -4.80 -5.03 1.65
N HIS A 37 -4.71 -6.22 1.05
CA HIS A 37 -3.47 -6.98 1.00
C HIS A 37 -2.35 -6.21 0.27
N VAL A 38 -2.67 -5.51 -0.83
CA VAL A 38 -1.71 -4.64 -1.52
C VAL A 38 -1.22 -3.55 -0.56
N ILE A 39 -2.11 -2.83 0.13
CA ILE A 39 -1.73 -1.77 1.09
C ILE A 39 -0.82 -2.32 2.18
N GLU A 40 -1.16 -3.48 2.77
CA GLU A 40 -0.37 -4.14 3.80
C GLU A 40 1.02 -4.53 3.29
N HIS A 41 1.09 -5.13 2.09
CA HIS A 41 2.34 -5.57 1.47
C HIS A 41 3.28 -4.39 1.20
N PHE A 42 2.77 -3.30 0.63
CA PHE A 42 3.55 -2.09 0.40
C PHE A 42 3.99 -1.44 1.72
N SER A 43 3.12 -1.39 2.72
CA SER A 43 3.45 -0.85 4.05
C SER A 43 4.56 -1.66 4.72
N TYR A 44 4.49 -3.00 4.62
CA TYR A 44 5.52 -3.89 5.15
C TYR A 44 6.88 -3.64 4.49
N HIS A 45 6.93 -3.56 3.16
CA HIS A 45 8.18 -3.28 2.45
C HIS A 45 8.73 -1.87 2.70
N THR A 46 7.87 -0.85 2.81
CA THR A 46 8.28 0.48 3.26
C THR A 46 8.91 0.41 4.65
N GLY A 47 8.30 -0.32 5.59
CA GLY A 47 8.85 -0.54 6.92
C GLY A 47 10.23 -1.21 6.90
N GLN A 48 10.44 -2.21 6.03
CA GLN A 48 11.75 -2.84 5.85
C GLN A 48 12.81 -1.85 5.35
N ILE A 49 12.49 -1.05 4.32
CA ILE A 49 13.41 -0.06 3.76
C ILE A 49 13.78 0.98 4.83
N VAL A 50 12.77 1.49 5.56
CA VAL A 50 12.95 2.43 6.66
C VAL A 50 13.88 1.86 7.73
N PHE A 51 13.60 0.63 8.17
CA PHE A 51 14.40 -0.05 9.17
C PHE A 51 15.85 -0.19 8.73
N PHE A 52 16.10 -0.71 7.52
CA PHE A 52 17.45 -0.88 6.99
C PHE A 52 18.19 0.44 6.82
N THR A 53 17.50 1.49 6.36
CA THR A 53 18.10 2.82 6.19
C THR A 53 18.52 3.39 7.53
N LYS A 54 17.62 3.36 8.53
CA LYS A 54 17.90 3.83 9.89
C LYS A 54 19.08 3.06 10.49
N TRP A 55 19.06 1.74 10.40
CA TRP A 55 20.11 0.88 10.95
C TRP A 55 21.47 1.08 10.28
N ARG A 56 21.49 1.24 8.95
CA ARG A 56 22.75 1.31 8.18
C ARG A 56 23.39 2.69 8.19
N MET A 57 22.58 3.74 8.21
CA MET A 57 23.03 5.12 8.07
C MET A 57 23.12 5.87 9.40
N ASP A 58 22.45 5.36 10.46
CA ASP A 58 22.38 5.97 11.78
C ASP A 58 21.90 7.44 11.76
N VAL A 59 20.92 7.72 10.89
CA VAL A 59 20.35 9.07 10.70
C VAL A 59 18.92 9.14 11.20
N ASP A 60 18.46 10.31 11.62
CA ASP A 60 17.03 10.54 11.75
C ASP A 60 16.37 10.56 10.36
N LEU A 61 15.21 9.90 10.25
CA LEU A 61 14.43 9.84 9.02
C LEU A 61 13.30 10.88 9.02
N GLY A 62 13.11 11.62 10.12
CA GLY A 62 12.19 12.75 10.18
C GLY A 62 10.71 12.34 10.20
N PHE A 63 10.38 11.08 10.49
CA PHE A 63 8.98 10.61 10.49
C PHE A 63 8.11 11.21 11.59
N TYR A 64 8.72 11.74 12.65
CA TYR A 64 8.04 12.25 13.84
C TYR A 64 8.47 13.67 14.18
N GLU A 65 8.90 14.45 13.19
CA GLU A 65 9.10 15.90 13.33
C GLU A 65 7.75 16.63 13.35
N GLU A 66 6.88 16.29 14.31
CA GLU A 66 5.77 17.15 14.68
C GLU A 66 6.18 17.98 15.90
N ASP A 67 6.19 19.30 15.72
CA ASP A 67 6.21 20.24 16.85
C ASP A 67 4.84 20.18 17.53
N LEU A 68 4.78 19.47 18.66
CA LEU A 68 3.56 19.34 19.48
C LEU A 68 3.23 20.61 20.29
N GLY A 69 4.01 21.69 20.13
CA GLY A 69 3.84 22.96 20.85
C GLY A 69 4.47 22.97 22.23
#